data_AF-A0A7Z9SYR1-F1
#
_entry.id   AF-A0A7Z9SYR1-F1
#
_cell.length_a   1.000
_cell.length_b   1.000
_cell.length_c   1.000
_cell.angle_alpha   90.00
_cell.angle_beta   90.00
_cell.angle_gamma   90.00
#
_symmetry.space_group_name_H-M   'P 1'
#
loop_
_entity.id
_entity.type
_entity.pdbx_description
1 polymer ?
#
loop_
_entity_poly.entity_id
_entity_poly.type
_entity_poly.pdbx_seq_one_letter_code
_entity_poly.pdbx_strand_id
1 'polypeptide(L)'
;MVYLKKIVMMTGMMLTLMSAQSPYNSAGMGLLSDFSAAPAFGLGMSGLMGGYNHSVSAQNPSTWPELKFSKLTVHYVGGEIQNHNFKTSFGSLGDASFILPIKGEYALGFGLQPFANKTFRLLDSTVQDTIFAGD
;
A
#
# COMPACT_ATOMS: atom_id res chain seq x y z
N MET A 1 -27.54 35.71 17.21
CA MET A 1 -27.72 34.24 17.04
C MET A 1 -26.92 33.63 15.90
N VAL A 2 -26.82 34.26 14.72
CA VAL A 2 -26.16 33.65 13.53
C VAL A 2 -24.67 33.32 13.76
N TYR A 3 -23.91 34.18 14.42
CA TYR A 3 -22.49 33.96 14.71
C TYR A 3 -22.24 32.82 15.70
N LEU A 4 -23.07 32.69 16.73
CA LEU A 4 -22.98 31.61 17.70
C LEU A 4 -23.22 30.24 17.04
N LYS A 5 -24.21 30.15 16.14
CA LYS A 5 -24.49 28.93 15.38
C LYS A 5 -23.33 28.53 14.47
N LYS A 6 -22.69 29.50 13.79
CA LYS A 6 -21.50 29.25 12.96
C LYS A 6 -20.31 28.77 13.79
N ILE A 7 -20.07 29.38 14.96
CA ILE A 7 -18.99 28.97 15.85
C ILE A 7 -19.21 27.53 16.30
N VAL A 8 -20.38 27.21 16.86
CA VAL A 8 -20.72 25.86 17.33
C VAL A 8 -20.59 24.80 16.22
N MET A 9 -21.01 25.14 15.00
CA MET A 9 -20.90 24.23 13.84
C MET A 9 -19.43 23.99 13.44
N MET A 10 -18.59 25.03 13.50
CA MET A 10 -17.18 24.95 13.14
C MET A 10 -16.37 24.19 14.21
N THR A 11 -16.65 24.40 15.51
CA THR A 11 -16.07 23.59 16.59
C THR A 11 -16.52 22.12 16.51
N GLY A 12 -17.80 21.87 16.20
CA GLY A 12 -18.32 20.51 15.99
C GLY A 12 -17.57 19.77 14.87
N MET A 13 -17.36 20.43 13.72
CA MET A 13 -16.54 19.88 12.63
C MET A 13 -15.09 19.60 13.05
N MET A 14 -14.46 20.52 13.77
CA MET A 14 -13.07 20.33 14.23
C MET A 14 -12.93 19.15 15.20
N LEU A 15 -13.90 18.94 16.09
CA LEU A 15 -13.89 17.82 17.04
C LEU A 15 -14.05 16.45 16.36
N THR A 16 -14.82 16.39 15.26
CA THR A 16 -14.95 15.14 14.48
C THR A 16 -13.67 14.73 13.76
N LEU A 17 -12.78 15.68 13.44
CA LEU A 17 -11.48 15.38 12.85
C LEU A 17 -10.49 14.77 13.86
N MET A 18 -10.69 15.00 15.16
CA MET A 18 -9.82 14.48 16.21
C MET A 18 -10.06 12.98 16.53
N SER A 19 -11.18 12.41 16.08
CA SER A 19 -11.61 11.03 16.40
C SER A 19 -11.80 10.14 15.17
N ALA A 20 -11.39 10.61 13.99
CA ALA A 20 -11.73 9.97 12.71
C ALA A 20 -10.98 8.67 12.39
N GLN A 21 -9.92 8.31 13.12
CA GLN A 21 -9.17 7.09 12.84
C GLN A 21 -9.53 5.98 13.84
N SER A 22 -10.14 4.92 13.32
CA SER A 22 -10.39 3.71 14.10
C SER A 22 -9.05 3.04 14.48
N PRO A 23 -9.01 2.21 15.54
CA PRO A 23 -7.84 1.41 15.87
C PRO A 23 -7.31 0.60 14.67
N TYR A 24 -8.21 0.18 13.78
CA TYR A 24 -7.91 -0.49 12.51
C TYR A 24 -7.02 0.35 11.60
N ASN A 25 -7.41 1.59 11.31
CA ASN A 25 -6.61 2.48 10.46
C ASN A 25 -5.26 2.82 11.14
N SER A 26 -5.27 3.03 12.45
CA SER A 26 -4.04 3.28 13.21
C SER A 26 -3.05 2.11 13.19
N ALA A 27 -3.54 0.87 13.06
CA ALA A 27 -2.74 -0.34 12.88
C ALA A 27 -2.46 -0.66 11.40
N GLY A 28 -2.81 0.24 10.47
CA GLY A 28 -2.58 0.11 9.03
C GLY A 28 -3.53 -0.83 8.30
N MET A 29 -4.69 -1.14 8.90
CA MET A 29 -5.75 -1.92 8.26
C MET A 29 -6.60 -1.04 7.34
N GLY A 30 -6.96 -1.57 6.16
CA GLY A 30 -7.61 -0.81 5.10
C GLY A 30 -6.65 -0.12 4.12
N LEU A 31 -5.33 -0.20 4.35
CA LEU A 31 -4.32 0.10 3.33
C LEU A 31 -4.33 -0.98 2.24
N LEU A 32 -5.21 -0.81 1.26
CA LEU A 32 -5.13 -1.51 -0.01
C LEU A 32 -3.95 -0.92 -0.77
N SER A 33 -2.80 -1.62 -0.73
CA SER A 33 -1.72 -1.31 -1.66
C SER A 33 -1.87 -2.20 -2.89
N ASP A 34 -2.58 -1.70 -3.89
CA ASP A 34 -2.76 -2.40 -5.16
C ASP A 34 -1.45 -2.47 -5.97
N PHE A 35 -0.46 -1.67 -5.58
CA PHE A 35 0.84 -1.61 -6.24
C PHE A 35 1.92 -2.17 -5.32
N SER A 36 2.68 -3.09 -5.87
CA SER A 36 3.75 -3.84 -5.22
C SER A 36 5.15 -3.32 -5.55
N ALA A 37 5.29 -2.58 -6.66
CA ALA A 37 6.58 -2.14 -7.17
C ALA A 37 7.06 -0.87 -6.43
N ALA A 38 8.31 -0.88 -5.97
CA ALA A 38 8.93 0.24 -5.26
C ALA A 38 8.85 1.61 -6.00
N PRO A 39 9.03 1.69 -7.33
CA PRO A 39 8.89 2.96 -8.06
C PRO A 39 7.47 3.51 -8.02
N ALA A 40 6.46 2.63 -8.08
CA ALA A 40 5.07 3.05 -7.96
C ALA A 40 4.81 3.60 -6.56
N PHE A 41 5.23 2.89 -5.51
CA PHE A 41 5.13 3.39 -4.13
C PHE A 41 5.77 4.76 -3.93
N GLY A 42 7.00 4.96 -4.43
CA GLY A 42 7.72 6.23 -4.29
C GLY A 42 7.09 7.41 -5.05
N LEU A 43 6.24 7.14 -6.04
CA LEU A 43 5.63 8.13 -6.92
C LEU A 43 4.12 8.26 -6.71
N GLY A 44 3.65 8.00 -5.50
CA GLY A 44 2.23 8.13 -5.17
C GLY A 44 1.35 7.05 -5.81
N MET A 45 1.90 5.86 -5.99
CA MET A 45 1.18 4.66 -6.47
C MET A 45 0.63 4.79 -7.89
N SER A 46 1.23 5.64 -8.74
CA SER A 46 0.74 5.83 -10.10
C SER A 46 0.92 4.61 -11.00
N GLY A 47 1.97 3.80 -10.78
CA GLY A 47 2.33 2.68 -11.65
C GLY A 47 2.77 3.09 -13.07
N LEU A 48 2.79 4.40 -13.36
CA LEU A 48 2.99 4.95 -14.71
C LEU A 48 4.47 5.08 -15.09
N MET A 49 5.36 5.26 -14.11
CA MET A 49 6.78 5.51 -14.36
C MET A 49 7.64 4.34 -13.89
N GLY A 50 8.66 4.03 -14.70
CA GLY A 50 9.66 3.03 -14.37
C GLY A 50 10.61 3.47 -13.26
N GLY A 51 11.20 2.51 -12.55
CA GLY A 51 12.28 2.77 -11.58
C GLY A 51 13.63 2.98 -12.26
N TYR A 52 14.28 1.89 -12.66
CA TYR A 52 15.68 1.90 -13.16
C TYR A 52 15.86 2.51 -14.56
N ASN A 53 14.78 2.75 -15.29
CA ASN A 53 14.78 3.44 -16.58
C ASN A 53 13.40 4.08 -16.68
N HIS A 54 13.30 5.39 -16.48
CA HIS A 54 12.03 6.12 -16.29
C HIS A 54 10.97 5.80 -17.37
N SER A 55 11.40 5.37 -18.56
CA SER A 55 10.55 5.01 -19.69
C SER A 55 9.76 3.70 -19.53
N VAL A 56 10.21 2.72 -18.72
CA VAL A 56 9.58 1.39 -18.65
C VAL A 56 9.11 1.02 -17.25
N SER A 57 7.78 0.89 -17.09
CA SER A 57 7.14 0.39 -15.89
C SER A 57 6.86 -1.11 -15.97
N ALA A 58 7.26 -1.86 -14.94
CA ALA A 58 6.92 -3.28 -14.80
C ALA A 58 5.41 -3.50 -14.60
N GLN A 59 4.68 -2.47 -14.15
CA GLN A 59 3.23 -2.52 -13.91
C GLN A 59 2.41 -1.98 -15.09
N ASN A 60 3.05 -1.43 -16.13
CA ASN A 60 2.38 -0.94 -17.32
C ASN A 60 2.83 -1.69 -18.59
N PRO A 61 2.07 -2.72 -19.04
CA PRO A 61 2.42 -3.52 -20.20
C PRO A 61 2.62 -2.76 -21.50
N SER A 62 2.00 -1.57 -21.66
CA SER A 62 2.16 -0.76 -22.86
C SER A 62 3.59 -0.21 -23.03
N THR A 63 4.37 -0.16 -21.95
CA THR A 63 5.77 0.31 -21.97
C THR A 63 6.79 -0.81 -22.22
N TRP A 64 6.38 -2.07 -22.14
CA TRP A 64 7.29 -3.22 -22.23
C TRP A 64 8.00 -3.40 -23.58
N PRO A 65 7.40 -3.06 -24.74
CA PRO A 65 8.11 -3.11 -26.01
C PRO A 65 9.38 -2.23 -26.06
N GLU A 66 9.49 -1.20 -25.22
CA GLU A 66 10.67 -0.33 -25.16
C GLU A 66 11.90 -1.00 -24.52
N LEU A 67 11.73 -2.14 -23.84
CA LEU A 67 12.83 -2.89 -23.25
C LEU A 67 13.78 -3.43 -24.33
N LYS A 68 15.08 -3.18 -24.14
CA LYS A 68 16.13 -3.74 -25.01
C LYS A 68 16.45 -5.21 -24.71
N PHE A 69 16.16 -5.65 -23.50
CA PHE A 69 16.45 -7.00 -23.02
C PHE A 69 15.29 -7.50 -22.14
N SER A 70 15.19 -8.82 -22.01
CA SER A 70 14.27 -9.43 -21.04
C SER A 70 14.56 -8.93 -19.63
N LYS A 71 13.50 -8.69 -18.87
CA LYS A 71 13.58 -8.11 -17.53
C LYS A 71 12.90 -9.03 -16.53
N LEU A 72 13.65 -9.44 -15.51
CA LEU A 72 13.11 -10.09 -14.31
C LEU A 72 13.10 -9.07 -13.18
N THR A 73 11.94 -8.86 -12.58
CA THR A 73 11.74 -7.98 -11.42
C THR A 73 11.13 -8.73 -10.27
N VAL A 74 11.63 -8.45 -9.06
CA VAL A 74 11.10 -8.97 -7.81
C VAL A 74 11.05 -7.80 -6.84
N HIS A 75 9.88 -7.56 -6.27
CA HIS A 75 9.64 -6.49 -5.32
C HIS A 75 9.23 -7.07 -3.98
N TYR A 76 9.86 -6.58 -2.91
CA TYR A 76 9.49 -6.88 -1.53
C TYR A 76 8.86 -5.63 -0.93
N VAL A 77 7.73 -5.81 -0.24
CA VAL A 77 7.02 -4.74 0.44
C VAL A 77 7.07 -5.05 1.93
N GLY A 78 7.60 -4.11 2.69
CA GLY A 78 7.63 -4.19 4.14
C GLY A 78 7.48 -2.82 4.76
N GLY A 79 7.03 -2.82 6.00
CA GLY A 79 6.83 -1.59 6.75
C GLY A 79 6.74 -1.86 8.24
N GLU A 80 6.81 -0.78 9.00
CA GLU A 80 6.65 -0.78 10.44
C GLU A 80 5.67 0.33 10.81
N ILE A 81 4.73 0.00 11.70
CA ILE A 81 3.83 0.95 12.31
C ILE A 81 4.15 0.95 13.80
N GLN A 82 4.56 2.12 14.29
CA GLN A 82 4.92 2.31 15.67
C GLN A 82 4.12 3.47 16.26
N ASN A 83 3.52 3.23 17.42
CA ASN A 83 2.94 4.23 18.30
C ASN A 83 3.49 4.00 19.72
N HIS A 84 3.19 4.89 20.67
CA HIS A 84 3.63 4.79 22.06
C HIS A 84 3.26 3.45 22.72
N ASN A 85 2.13 2.86 22.31
CA ASN A 85 1.56 1.67 22.95
C ASN A 85 1.79 0.36 22.17
N PHE A 86 2.16 0.43 20.88
CA PHE A 86 2.34 -0.77 20.07
C PHE A 86 3.36 -0.56 18.94
N LYS A 87 4.02 -1.65 18.58
CA LYS A 87 4.88 -1.74 17.40
C LYS A 87 4.49 -2.98 16.62
N THR A 88 4.18 -2.82 15.34
CA THR A 88 3.88 -3.91 14.43
C THR A 88 4.69 -3.75 13.15
N SER A 89 5.18 -4.86 12.61
CA SER A 89 5.89 -4.88 11.34
C SER A 89 5.21 -5.87 10.40
N PHE A 90 5.35 -5.60 9.11
CA PHE A 90 4.85 -6.48 8.08
C PHE A 90 5.86 -6.58 6.94
N GLY A 91 5.81 -7.71 6.25
CA GLY A 91 6.70 -8.02 5.15
C GLY A 91 6.05 -9.07 4.27
N SER A 92 6.03 -8.81 2.96
CA SER A 92 5.54 -9.76 1.98
C SER A 92 6.30 -9.59 0.67
N LEU A 93 6.31 -10.67 -0.12
CA LEU A 93 6.52 -10.53 -1.54
C LEU A 93 5.44 -9.58 -2.08
N GLY A 94 5.87 -8.51 -2.76
CA GLY A 94 4.99 -7.58 -3.44
C GLY A 94 4.57 -8.16 -4.78
N ASP A 95 5.51 -8.27 -5.70
CA ASP A 95 5.33 -8.98 -6.97
C ASP A 95 6.64 -9.60 -7.44
N ALA A 96 6.52 -10.61 -8.29
CA ALA A 96 7.59 -11.03 -9.17
C ALA A 96 7.06 -11.07 -10.60
N SER A 97 7.84 -10.56 -11.54
CA SER A 97 7.44 -10.41 -12.93
C SER A 97 8.61 -10.66 -13.88
N PHE A 98 8.38 -11.43 -14.93
CA PHE A 98 9.30 -11.65 -16.03
C PHE A 98 8.68 -11.10 -17.31
N ILE A 99 9.38 -10.19 -17.98
CA ILE A 99 8.93 -9.50 -19.19
C ILE A 99 9.91 -9.81 -20.31
N LEU A 100 9.40 -10.26 -21.44
CA LEU A 100 10.15 -10.57 -22.65
C LEU A 100 9.69 -9.62 -23.78
N PRO A 101 10.50 -8.62 -24.17
CA PRO A 101 10.24 -7.81 -25.36
C PRO A 101 10.54 -8.62 -26.63
N ILE A 102 9.71 -8.45 -27.65
CA ILE A 102 9.85 -9.08 -28.98
C ILE A 102 10.03 -7.97 -30.01
N LYS A 103 11.25 -7.88 -30.55
CA LYS A 103 11.63 -7.00 -31.67
C LYS A 103 11.31 -5.50 -31.50
N GLY A 104 11.07 -5.04 -30.27
CA GLY A 104 10.72 -3.64 -29.99
C GLY A 104 9.29 -3.25 -30.36
N GLU A 105 8.45 -4.21 -30.76
CA GLU A 105 7.06 -3.97 -31.18
C GLU A 105 6.04 -4.65 -30.25
N TYR A 106 6.38 -5.84 -29.76
CA TYR A 106 5.52 -6.62 -28.88
C TYR A 106 6.25 -6.93 -27.59
N ALA A 107 5.49 -7.31 -26.57
CA ALA A 107 6.05 -7.87 -25.36
C ALA A 107 5.06 -8.87 -24.77
N LEU A 108 5.58 -9.88 -24.09
CA LEU A 108 4.82 -10.74 -23.20
C LEU A 108 5.41 -10.68 -21.80
N GLY A 109 4.58 -10.93 -20.81
CA GLY A 109 5.02 -10.98 -19.43
C GLY A 109 4.23 -11.98 -18.62
N PHE A 110 4.92 -12.55 -17.63
CA PHE A 110 4.35 -13.42 -16.62
C PHE A 110 4.61 -12.79 -15.26
N GLY A 111 3.60 -12.74 -14.41
CA GLY A 111 3.72 -12.12 -13.10
C GLY A 111 2.94 -12.87 -12.04
N LEU A 112 3.41 -12.75 -10.80
CA LEU A 112 2.72 -13.20 -9.60
C LEU A 112 2.72 -12.06 -8.58
N GLN A 113 1.53 -11.74 -8.08
CA GLN A 113 1.30 -10.75 -7.03
C GLN A 113 0.51 -11.46 -5.93
N PRO A 114 1.18 -12.00 -4.90
CA PRO A 114 0.48 -12.68 -3.84
C PRO A 114 -0.34 -11.67 -3.04
N PHE A 115 -1.61 -12.00 -2.81
CA PHE A 115 -2.43 -11.27 -1.86
C PHE A 115 -2.08 -11.75 -0.45
N ALA A 116 -1.32 -10.94 0.28
CA ALA A 116 -1.01 -11.24 1.68
C ALA A 116 -2.23 -10.90 2.55
N ASN A 117 -2.99 -11.91 2.96
CA ASN A 117 -4.04 -11.72 3.95
C ASN A 117 -3.39 -11.41 5.30
N LYS A 118 -3.65 -10.24 5.86
CA LYS A 118 -3.00 -9.77 7.09
C LYS A 118 -3.81 -10.23 8.29
N THR A 119 -3.61 -11.47 8.74
CA THR A 119 -4.24 -11.93 9.99
C THR A 119 -3.61 -11.19 11.17
N PHE A 120 -4.42 -10.53 11.99
CA PHE A 120 -3.94 -9.81 13.18
C PHE A 120 -4.62 -10.33 14.45
N ARG A 121 -3.90 -10.21 15.57
CA ARG A 121 -4.42 -10.54 16.89
C ARG A 121 -4.12 -9.40 17.84
N LEU A 122 -5.17 -8.70 18.27
CA LEU A 122 -5.05 -7.68 19.31
C LEU A 122 -5.23 -8.35 20.67
N LEU A 123 -4.19 -8.27 21.49
CA LEU A 123 -4.13 -8.87 22.81
C LEU A 123 -4.22 -7.78 23.88
N ASP A 124 -5.15 -7.93 24.82
CA ASP A 124 -5.14 -7.13 26.04
C ASP A 124 -4.17 -7.76 27.04
N SER A 125 -3.16 -7.02 27.49
CA SER A 125 -2.26 -7.47 28.55
C SER A 125 -2.94 -7.57 29.92
N THR A 126 -4.10 -6.94 30.08
CA THR A 126 -4.89 -6.90 31.32
C THR A 126 -5.81 -8.11 31.46
N VAL A 127 -6.33 -8.62 30.34
CA VAL A 127 -7.34 -9.70 30.31
C VAL A 127 -6.74 -11.03 29.80
N GLN A 128 -5.53 -11.02 29.24
CA GLN A 128 -4.91 -12.17 28.56
C GLN A 128 -5.80 -12.80 27.48
N ASP A 129 -6.73 -12.01 26.95
CA ASP A 129 -7.74 -12.48 26.01
C ASP A 129 -7.63 -11.76 24.66
N THR A 130 -8.07 -12.45 23.62
CA THR A 130 -8.10 -11.89 22.27
C THR A 130 -9.32 -11.00 22.16
N ILE A 131 -9.08 -9.69 22.12
CA ILE A 131 -10.18 -8.72 22.04
C ILE A 131 -10.83 -8.80 20.65
N PHE A 132 -10.04 -9.03 19.61
CA PHE A 132 -10.48 -9.21 18.22
C PHE A 132 -9.50 -10.07 17.40
N ALA A 133 -10.05 -10.94 16.54
CA ALA A 133 -9.35 -11.69 15.50
C ALA A 133 -10.14 -11.58 14.20
N GLY A 134 -9.45 -11.31 13.10
CA GLY A 134 -10.04 -11.21 11.77
C GLY A 134 -8.98 -11.42 10.69
N ASP A 135 -9.46 -11.86 9.54
CA ASP A 135 -8.76 -12.03 8.27
C ASP A 135 -8.61 -10.72 7.50
#